data_AF-J9FNQ3-F1
#
_entry.id   AF-J9FNQ3-F1
#
_cell.length_a   1.000
_cell.length_b   1.000
_cell.length_c   1.000
_cell.angle_alpha   90.00
_cell.angle_beta   90.00
_cell.angle_gamma   90.00
#
_symmetry.space_group_name_H-M   'P 1'
#
loop_
_entity.id
_entity.type
_entity.pdbx_description
1 polymer ?
#
loop_
_entity_poly.entity_id
_entity_poly.type
_entity_poly.pdbx_seq_one_letter_code
_entity_poly.pdbx_strand_id
1 'polypeptide(L)'
;LYDKWFSLSDQYHSTQQGLVVNALSQSGKIAVIVGDGLRLEIADAVANEISEKVNRDLAFSSLPSVTECGMSALYGCDMVETSAQVRFAHLKEQVPALDVIILDNLNESVTAEKLLLTFGDIDQVGEKKQLAGLKDISGYHVLLAEKIKQLLAMGYNKVYLTTDHGFVITGLLDEADKIPVPSMTDFKVDERFLLSNDRFDSAFIEKNGWNMGYAYLYFAPTDKPFVSRGAYGYAHGGLTPQECIIPYY
;
A
#
# COMPACT_ATOMS: atom_id res chain seq x y z
N LEU A 1 14.83 -7.36 -14.99
CA LEU A 1 13.39 -7.00 -14.91
C LEU A 1 13.24 -5.58 -14.39
N TYR A 2 13.90 -5.23 -13.28
CA TYR A 2 13.94 -3.86 -12.75
C TYR A 2 14.45 -2.81 -13.74
N ASP A 3 15.52 -3.07 -14.50
CA ASP A 3 16.01 -2.11 -15.49
C ASP A 3 14.94 -1.69 -16.51
N LYS A 4 14.12 -2.66 -16.95
CA LYS A 4 13.00 -2.38 -17.85
C LYS A 4 11.90 -1.59 -17.15
N TRP A 5 11.56 -1.96 -15.91
CA TRP A 5 10.55 -1.26 -15.13
C TRP A 5 10.93 0.21 -14.89
N PHE A 6 12.13 0.46 -14.39
CA PHE A 6 12.61 1.82 -14.12
C PHE A 6 12.78 2.64 -15.40
N SER A 7 13.10 2.03 -16.54
CA SER A 7 13.10 2.74 -17.84
C SER A 7 11.72 3.25 -18.26
N LEU A 8 10.64 2.73 -17.67
CA LEU A 8 9.25 3.15 -17.91
C LEU A 8 8.71 4.03 -16.79
N SER A 9 9.56 4.50 -15.86
CA SER A 9 9.11 5.28 -14.71
C SER A 9 8.29 6.50 -15.10
N ASP A 10 8.64 7.18 -16.19
CA ASP A 10 7.93 8.38 -16.68
C ASP A 10 6.51 8.09 -17.17
N GLN A 11 6.21 6.83 -17.47
CA GLN A 11 4.88 6.36 -17.87
C GLN A 11 4.04 5.89 -16.67
N TYR A 12 4.62 5.85 -15.46
CA TYR A 12 3.90 5.48 -14.25
C TYR A 12 2.86 6.53 -13.89
N HIS A 13 1.60 6.09 -13.79
CA HIS A 13 0.48 6.89 -13.32
C HIS A 13 -0.28 6.10 -12.27
N SER A 14 -0.46 6.67 -11.08
CA SER A 14 -1.30 6.06 -10.04
C SER A 14 -2.73 5.93 -10.53
N THR A 15 -3.35 4.80 -10.23
CA THR A 15 -4.78 4.53 -10.47
C THR A 15 -5.52 4.25 -9.16
N GLN A 16 -4.90 4.58 -8.03
CA GLN A 16 -5.38 4.23 -6.68
C GLN A 16 -6.50 5.15 -6.17
N GLN A 17 -6.61 6.36 -6.72
CA GLN A 17 -7.54 7.39 -6.24
C GLN A 17 -8.99 6.89 -6.23
N GLY A 18 -9.60 6.90 -5.05
CA GLY A 18 -11.00 6.57 -4.83
C GLY A 18 -11.37 5.11 -5.06
N LEU A 19 -10.41 4.17 -5.14
CA LEU A 19 -10.74 2.75 -5.38
C LEU A 19 -11.70 2.19 -4.32
N VAL A 20 -11.47 2.50 -3.04
CA VAL A 20 -12.33 2.03 -1.94
C VAL A 20 -13.70 2.71 -1.99
N VAL A 21 -13.75 4.00 -2.32
CA VAL A 21 -15.00 4.74 -2.53
C VAL A 21 -15.82 4.07 -3.65
N ASN A 22 -15.18 3.81 -4.79
CA ASN A 22 -15.81 3.22 -5.97
C ASN A 22 -16.34 1.81 -5.68
N ALA A 23 -15.58 1.00 -4.94
CA ALA A 23 -15.99 -0.33 -4.50
C ALA A 23 -17.24 -0.27 -3.60
N LEU A 24 -17.20 0.55 -2.55
CA LEU A 24 -18.28 0.68 -1.57
C LEU A 24 -19.54 1.31 -2.16
N SER A 25 -19.41 2.18 -3.17
CA SER A 25 -20.54 2.85 -3.83
C SER A 25 -21.37 1.94 -4.74
N GLN A 26 -20.88 0.74 -5.05
CA GLN A 26 -21.64 -0.22 -5.86
C GLN A 26 -22.93 -0.68 -5.12
N SER A 27 -23.92 -1.20 -5.84
CA SER A 27 -25.13 -1.74 -5.23
C SER A 27 -24.88 -3.05 -4.47
N GLY A 28 -25.66 -3.27 -3.40
CA GLY A 28 -25.62 -4.49 -2.59
C GLY A 28 -24.78 -4.37 -1.32
N LYS A 29 -24.68 -5.48 -0.59
CA LYS A 29 -23.91 -5.60 0.64
C LYS A 29 -22.44 -5.83 0.31
N ILE A 30 -21.57 -4.89 0.67
CA ILE A 30 -20.18 -4.82 0.19
C ILE A 30 -19.22 -4.69 1.36
N ALA A 31 -18.19 -5.54 1.34
CA ALA A 31 -17.04 -5.44 2.22
C ALA A 31 -15.79 -5.13 1.39
N VAL A 32 -14.92 -4.29 1.93
CA VAL A 32 -13.58 -4.03 1.38
C VAL A 32 -12.57 -4.29 2.47
N ILE A 33 -11.65 -5.22 2.24
CA ILE A 33 -10.48 -5.44 3.10
C ILE A 33 -9.34 -4.61 2.52
N VAL A 34 -8.79 -3.71 3.32
CA VAL A 34 -7.64 -2.89 2.96
C VAL A 34 -6.45 -3.31 3.83
N GLY A 35 -5.45 -3.88 3.17
CA GLY A 35 -4.14 -4.15 3.75
C GLY A 35 -3.30 -2.88 3.92
N ASP A 36 -2.39 -2.93 4.89
CA ASP A 36 -1.23 -2.05 5.02
C ASP A 36 -0.01 -2.88 4.59
N GLY A 37 0.54 -2.60 3.41
CA GLY A 37 1.68 -3.35 2.88
C GLY A 37 1.38 -4.73 2.26
N LEU A 38 0.22 -5.01 1.66
CA LEU A 38 -0.07 -6.32 1.05
C LEU A 38 0.55 -6.46 -0.36
N ARG A 39 1.52 -7.36 -0.54
CA ARG A 39 2.02 -7.63 -1.90
C ARG A 39 1.02 -8.40 -2.76
N LEU A 40 1.11 -8.17 -4.08
CA LEU A 40 0.28 -8.84 -5.08
C LEU A 40 0.34 -10.37 -4.99
N GLU A 41 1.51 -10.97 -4.71
CA GLU A 41 1.60 -12.44 -4.65
C GLU A 41 0.86 -13.02 -3.43
N ILE A 42 0.70 -12.25 -2.35
CA ILE A 42 -0.09 -12.66 -1.19
C ILE A 42 -1.58 -12.63 -1.58
N ALA A 43 -2.03 -11.58 -2.26
CA ALA A 43 -3.39 -11.51 -2.78
C ALA A 43 -3.68 -12.60 -3.82
N ASP A 44 -2.71 -12.97 -4.64
CA ASP A 44 -2.81 -14.11 -5.56
C ASP A 44 -2.95 -15.44 -4.83
N ALA A 45 -2.22 -15.63 -3.73
CA ALA A 45 -2.36 -16.80 -2.87
C ALA A 45 -3.76 -16.86 -2.24
N VAL A 46 -4.27 -15.73 -1.73
CA VAL A 46 -5.66 -15.63 -1.24
C VAL A 46 -6.64 -16.03 -2.33
N ALA A 47 -6.53 -15.44 -3.53
CA ALA A 47 -7.42 -15.70 -4.65
C ALA A 47 -7.40 -17.17 -5.11
N ASN A 48 -6.31 -17.90 -4.91
CA ASN A 48 -6.22 -19.33 -5.21
C ASN A 48 -6.95 -20.21 -4.17
N GLU A 49 -7.26 -19.68 -2.98
CA GLU A 49 -7.99 -20.38 -1.93
C GLU A 49 -9.51 -20.15 -1.97
N ILE A 50 -9.97 -19.19 -2.77
CA ILE A 50 -11.39 -18.86 -2.94
C ILE A 50 -11.99 -19.74 -4.04
N SER A 51 -13.12 -20.39 -3.75
CA SER A 51 -13.80 -21.29 -4.69
C SER A 51 -14.72 -20.55 -5.67
N GLU A 52 -15.18 -19.37 -5.24
CA GLU A 52 -16.02 -18.44 -5.95
C GLU A 52 -15.23 -17.73 -7.06
N LYS A 53 -15.94 -17.04 -7.96
CA LYS A 53 -15.29 -16.26 -9.02
C LYS A 53 -14.52 -15.08 -8.42
N VAL A 54 -13.20 -15.05 -8.63
CA VAL A 54 -12.33 -13.92 -8.27
C VAL A 54 -11.99 -13.11 -9.52
N ASN A 55 -12.10 -11.79 -9.45
CA ASN A 55 -11.50 -10.91 -10.45
C ASN A 55 -10.08 -10.54 -10.01
N ARG A 56 -9.12 -10.47 -10.93
CA ARG A 56 -7.73 -10.15 -10.60
C ARG A 56 -7.33 -8.82 -11.24
N ASP A 57 -8.14 -7.80 -11.00
CA ASP A 57 -7.81 -6.46 -11.45
C ASP A 57 -6.63 -5.92 -10.65
N LEU A 58 -5.83 -5.09 -11.31
CA LEU A 58 -4.65 -4.45 -10.74
C LEU A 58 -4.86 -2.95 -10.71
N ALA A 59 -4.22 -2.30 -9.75
CA ALA A 59 -4.05 -0.87 -9.72
C ALA A 59 -2.59 -0.49 -9.43
N PHE A 60 -2.27 0.78 -9.64
CA PHE A 60 -0.97 1.35 -9.35
C PHE A 60 -1.10 2.30 -8.16
N SER A 61 -0.28 2.11 -7.13
CA SER A 61 -0.31 2.92 -5.91
C SER A 61 0.12 4.37 -6.15
N SER A 62 -0.27 5.25 -5.24
CA SER A 62 0.25 6.61 -5.16
C SER A 62 1.72 6.60 -4.75
N LEU A 63 2.44 7.65 -5.16
CA LEU A 63 3.86 7.82 -4.87
C LEU A 63 4.08 8.97 -3.87
N PRO A 64 5.06 8.87 -2.95
CA PRO A 64 5.78 7.63 -2.62
C PRO A 64 4.82 6.56 -2.09
N SER A 65 5.15 5.28 -2.29
CA SER A 65 4.26 4.16 -1.94
C SER A 65 4.27 3.88 -0.43
N VAL A 66 3.84 4.87 0.35
CA VAL A 66 3.75 4.86 1.81
C VAL A 66 2.30 4.93 2.26
N THR A 67 2.02 4.47 3.48
CA THR A 67 0.67 4.36 4.05
C THR A 67 -0.12 5.66 3.92
N GLU A 68 0.44 6.82 4.26
CA GLU A 68 -0.32 8.08 4.21
C GLU A 68 -0.73 8.44 2.79
N CYS A 69 0.14 8.21 1.80
CA CYS A 69 -0.17 8.51 0.40
C CYS A 69 -1.18 7.50 -0.16
N GLY A 70 -0.95 6.22 0.06
CA GLY A 70 -1.80 5.15 -0.46
C GLY A 70 -3.18 5.14 0.16
N MET A 71 -3.28 5.22 1.49
CA MET A 71 -4.58 5.24 2.20
C MET A 71 -5.38 6.50 1.88
N SER A 72 -4.74 7.68 1.79
CA SER A 72 -5.43 8.91 1.40
C SER A 72 -6.03 8.78 -0.01
N ALA A 73 -5.26 8.24 -0.95
CA ALA A 73 -5.72 8.02 -2.31
C ALA A 73 -6.86 6.99 -2.35
N LEU A 74 -6.72 5.82 -1.72
CA LEU A 74 -7.76 4.79 -1.67
C LEU A 74 -9.10 5.34 -1.18
N TYR A 75 -9.05 6.16 -0.13
CA TYR A 75 -10.23 6.74 0.53
C TYR A 75 -10.72 8.03 -0.13
N GLY A 76 -10.10 8.43 -1.25
CA GLY A 76 -10.57 9.52 -2.09
C GLY A 76 -10.24 10.93 -1.57
N CYS A 77 -9.32 11.06 -0.60
CA CYS A 77 -8.88 12.35 -0.10
C CYS A 77 -8.24 13.20 -1.20
N ASP A 78 -8.45 14.52 -1.15
CA ASP A 78 -7.87 15.47 -2.12
C ASP A 78 -6.36 15.63 -1.94
N MET A 79 -5.88 15.50 -0.70
CA MET A 79 -4.49 15.66 -0.30
C MET A 79 -4.05 14.49 0.59
N VAL A 80 -2.74 14.37 0.79
CA VAL A 80 -2.16 13.39 1.72
C VAL A 80 -2.54 13.76 3.16
N GLU A 81 -3.30 12.90 3.81
CA GLU A 81 -3.75 13.03 5.19
C GLU A 81 -3.01 12.05 6.10
N THR A 82 -2.35 12.56 7.13
CA THR A 82 -1.59 11.73 8.09
C THR A 82 -2.50 11.08 9.14
N SER A 83 -3.62 11.72 9.47
CA SER A 83 -4.59 11.19 10.43
C SER A 83 -5.52 10.16 9.80
N ALA A 84 -5.47 8.93 10.31
CA ALA A 84 -6.44 7.88 9.94
C ALA A 84 -7.89 8.31 10.22
N GLN A 85 -8.13 9.04 11.31
CA GLN A 85 -9.46 9.53 11.66
C GLN A 85 -10.00 10.52 10.63
N VAL A 86 -9.16 11.43 10.13
CA VAL A 86 -9.54 12.38 9.07
C VAL A 86 -9.83 11.63 7.77
N ARG A 87 -8.99 10.66 7.40
CA ARG A 87 -9.22 9.81 6.21
C ARG A 87 -10.55 9.04 6.28
N PHE A 88 -10.85 8.43 7.42
CA PHE A 88 -12.13 7.71 7.60
C PHE A 88 -13.33 8.66 7.64
N ALA A 89 -13.19 9.86 8.21
CA ALA A 89 -14.24 10.88 8.18
C ALA A 89 -14.55 11.27 6.73
N HIS A 90 -13.52 11.54 5.92
CA HIS A 90 -13.66 11.84 4.50
C HIS A 90 -14.33 10.71 3.72
N LEU A 91 -13.94 9.45 3.95
CA LEU A 91 -14.59 8.31 3.33
C LEU A 91 -16.07 8.18 3.72
N LYS A 92 -16.42 8.45 4.98
CA LYS A 92 -17.81 8.43 5.47
C LYS A 92 -18.67 9.55 4.89
N GLU A 93 -18.09 10.69 4.54
CA GLU A 93 -18.81 11.75 3.80
C GLU A 93 -19.27 11.26 2.43
N GLN A 94 -18.44 10.44 1.77
CA GLN A 94 -18.75 9.87 0.46
C GLN A 94 -19.61 8.59 0.55
N VAL A 95 -19.47 7.83 1.64
CA VAL A 95 -20.24 6.60 1.92
C VAL A 95 -20.88 6.67 3.31
N PRO A 96 -22.03 7.36 3.48
CA PRO A 96 -22.61 7.63 4.81
C PRO A 96 -22.99 6.38 5.63
N ALA A 97 -23.30 5.26 4.96
CA ALA A 97 -23.68 4.00 5.61
C ALA A 97 -22.47 3.11 5.97
N LEU A 98 -21.24 3.63 5.84
CA LEU A 98 -20.01 2.87 6.07
C LEU A 98 -19.76 2.63 7.56
N ASP A 99 -19.55 1.35 7.89
CA ASP A 99 -18.89 0.95 9.13
C ASP A 99 -17.43 0.58 8.88
N VAL A 100 -16.57 0.85 9.87
CA VAL A 100 -15.12 0.62 9.77
C VAL A 100 -14.68 -0.18 10.98
N ILE A 101 -14.10 -1.35 10.75
CA ILE A 101 -13.59 -2.23 11.79
C ILE A 101 -12.17 -2.70 11.47
N ILE A 102 -11.46 -3.17 12.48
CA ILE A 102 -10.23 -3.95 12.30
C ILE A 102 -10.64 -5.38 11.88
N LEU A 103 -9.93 -6.00 10.94
CA LEU A 103 -10.26 -7.31 10.37
C LEU A 103 -10.51 -8.40 11.43
N ASP A 104 -9.69 -8.41 12.49
CA ASP A 104 -9.80 -9.38 13.59
C ASP A 104 -11.10 -9.25 14.38
N ASN A 105 -11.72 -8.07 14.39
CA ASN A 105 -12.99 -7.83 15.06
C ASN A 105 -14.20 -8.33 14.24
N LEU A 106 -14.00 -8.82 13.01
CA LEU A 106 -15.09 -9.40 12.22
C LEU A 106 -15.71 -10.61 12.93
N ASN A 107 -17.02 -10.53 13.16
CA ASN A 107 -17.82 -11.58 13.75
C ASN A 107 -19.28 -11.51 13.25
N GLU A 108 -20.10 -12.50 13.60
CA GLU A 108 -21.48 -12.64 13.10
C GLU A 108 -22.44 -11.51 13.51
N SER A 109 -22.08 -10.68 14.50
CA SER A 109 -22.91 -9.52 14.89
C SER A 109 -22.77 -8.32 13.95
N VAL A 110 -21.81 -8.32 13.03
CA VAL A 110 -21.60 -7.24 12.06
C VAL A 110 -22.68 -7.28 10.98
N THR A 111 -23.54 -6.28 10.97
CA THR A 111 -24.71 -6.18 10.07
C THR A 111 -24.59 -5.08 9.03
N ALA A 112 -23.50 -4.30 9.02
CA ALA A 112 -23.30 -3.18 8.11
C ALA A 112 -23.45 -3.60 6.63
N GLU A 113 -24.13 -2.76 5.84
CA GLU A 113 -24.28 -2.99 4.40
C GLU A 113 -23.02 -2.59 3.63
N LYS A 114 -22.28 -1.60 4.15
CA LYS A 114 -21.01 -1.11 3.64
C LYS A 114 -19.98 -1.26 4.74
N LEU A 115 -18.99 -2.11 4.53
CA LEU A 115 -17.99 -2.44 5.54
C LEU A 115 -16.58 -2.24 5.00
N LEU A 116 -15.78 -1.46 5.71
CA LEU A 116 -14.33 -1.40 5.53
C LEU A 116 -13.66 -2.18 6.66
N LEU A 117 -12.81 -3.14 6.30
CA LEU A 117 -11.99 -3.88 7.24
C LEU A 117 -10.52 -3.50 7.06
N THR A 118 -9.90 -2.97 8.10
CA THR A 118 -8.47 -2.62 8.06
C THR A 118 -7.62 -3.81 8.51
N PHE A 119 -6.51 -4.03 7.80
CA PHE A 119 -5.58 -5.12 8.09
C PHE A 119 -4.13 -4.62 8.06
N GLY A 120 -3.61 -4.26 9.23
CA GLY A 120 -2.30 -3.62 9.38
C GLY A 120 -1.14 -4.57 9.70
N ASP A 121 -1.41 -5.86 9.84
CA ASP A 121 -0.47 -6.80 10.42
C ASP A 121 0.79 -7.01 9.58
N ILE A 122 0.68 -6.92 8.24
CA ILE A 122 1.81 -7.16 7.34
C ILE A 122 2.89 -6.09 7.56
N ASP A 123 2.52 -4.82 7.46
CA ASP A 123 3.44 -3.71 7.66
C ASP A 123 3.97 -3.67 9.10
N GLN A 124 3.10 -3.83 10.11
CA GLN A 124 3.53 -3.87 11.52
C GLN A 124 4.54 -4.99 11.81
N VAL A 125 4.36 -6.18 11.22
CA VAL A 125 5.31 -7.28 11.36
C VAL A 125 6.59 -7.01 10.56
N GLY A 126 6.47 -6.43 9.36
CA GLY A 126 7.58 -6.01 8.52
C GLY A 126 8.50 -5.04 9.25
N GLU A 127 7.96 -3.93 9.75
CA GLU A 127 8.69 -2.92 10.52
C GLU A 127 9.33 -3.48 11.79
N LYS A 128 8.59 -4.32 12.53
CA LYS A 128 9.06 -4.85 13.82
C LYS A 128 10.09 -5.96 13.68
N LYS A 129 9.91 -6.88 12.73
CA LYS A 129 10.72 -8.10 12.59
C LYS A 129 11.65 -8.08 11.40
N GLN A 130 11.51 -7.09 10.51
CA GLN A 130 12.35 -6.92 9.33
C GLN A 130 12.38 -8.22 8.52
N LEU A 131 13.56 -8.67 8.10
CA LEU A 131 13.74 -9.94 7.38
C LEU A 131 13.14 -11.16 8.11
N ALA A 132 13.12 -11.16 9.45
CA ALA A 132 12.56 -12.27 10.23
C ALA A 132 11.03 -12.35 10.15
N GLY A 133 10.35 -11.27 9.75
CA GLY A 133 8.89 -11.22 9.57
C GLY A 133 8.39 -12.00 8.36
N LEU A 134 9.26 -12.33 7.38
CA LEU A 134 8.91 -13.06 6.16
C LEU A 134 8.08 -14.32 6.40
N LYS A 135 8.45 -15.10 7.43
CA LYS A 135 7.76 -16.35 7.75
C LYS A 135 6.32 -16.09 8.18
N ASP A 136 6.12 -15.06 8.99
CA ASP A 136 4.79 -14.68 9.48
C ASP A 136 3.96 -14.09 8.33
N ILE A 137 4.56 -13.21 7.53
CA ILE A 137 3.91 -12.56 6.39
C ILE A 137 3.38 -13.59 5.38
N SER A 138 4.16 -14.63 5.11
CA SER A 138 3.76 -15.70 4.19
C SER A 138 2.49 -16.44 4.64
N GLY A 139 2.12 -16.40 5.92
CA GLY A 139 0.94 -17.07 6.45
C GLY A 139 -0.36 -16.27 6.36
N TYR A 140 -0.30 -14.96 6.13
CA TYR A 140 -1.51 -14.10 6.18
C TYR A 140 -2.53 -14.36 5.07
N HIS A 141 -2.13 -14.99 3.97
CA HIS A 141 -3.08 -15.39 2.92
C HIS A 141 -4.18 -16.32 3.42
N VAL A 142 -3.85 -17.24 4.35
CA VAL A 142 -4.84 -18.17 4.94
C VAL A 142 -5.87 -17.40 5.76
N LEU A 143 -5.42 -16.49 6.63
CA LEU A 143 -6.31 -15.64 7.43
C LEU A 143 -7.22 -14.79 6.54
N LEU A 144 -6.65 -14.12 5.53
CA LEU A 144 -7.42 -13.29 4.59
C LEU A 144 -8.46 -14.13 3.83
N ALA A 145 -8.09 -15.32 3.35
CA ALA A 145 -9.02 -16.21 2.67
C ALA A 145 -10.15 -16.69 3.60
N GLU A 146 -9.86 -17.04 4.84
CA GLU A 146 -10.86 -17.38 5.86
C GLU A 146 -11.83 -16.22 6.12
N LYS A 147 -11.33 -15.00 6.28
CA LYS A 147 -12.16 -13.81 6.50
C LYS A 147 -13.02 -13.46 5.28
N ILE A 148 -12.51 -13.62 4.06
CA ILE A 148 -13.30 -13.44 2.83
C ILE A 148 -14.43 -14.47 2.77
N LYS A 149 -14.14 -15.75 3.04
CA LYS A 149 -15.16 -16.82 3.10
C LYS A 149 -16.22 -16.52 4.16
N GLN A 150 -15.81 -16.01 5.33
CA GLN A 150 -16.71 -15.57 6.39
C GLN A 150 -17.64 -14.44 5.93
N LEU A 151 -17.10 -13.41 5.26
CA LEU A 151 -17.91 -12.30 4.72
C LEU A 151 -18.92 -12.80 3.67
N LEU A 152 -18.50 -13.68 2.76
CA LEU A 152 -19.42 -14.28 1.78
C LEU A 152 -20.54 -15.07 2.46
N ALA A 153 -20.23 -15.87 3.48
CA ALA A 153 -21.23 -16.60 4.28
C ALA A 153 -22.19 -15.68 5.05
N MET A 154 -21.73 -14.49 5.44
CA MET A 154 -22.54 -13.43 6.07
C MET A 154 -23.42 -12.65 5.08
N GLY A 155 -23.42 -13.03 3.79
CA GLY A 155 -24.27 -12.47 2.76
C GLY A 155 -23.72 -11.23 2.07
N TYR A 156 -22.43 -10.90 2.23
CA TYR A 156 -21.79 -9.87 1.41
C TYR A 156 -21.75 -10.33 -0.04
N ASN A 157 -22.38 -9.57 -0.94
CA ASN A 157 -22.50 -9.94 -2.35
C ASN A 157 -21.18 -9.75 -3.12
N LYS A 158 -20.35 -8.81 -2.64
CA LYS A 158 -19.03 -8.52 -3.17
C LYS A 158 -18.08 -8.25 -2.00
N VAL A 159 -16.91 -8.87 -2.07
CA VAL A 159 -15.81 -8.63 -1.14
C VAL A 159 -14.62 -8.21 -1.99
N TYR A 160 -14.04 -7.07 -1.69
CA TYR A 160 -12.85 -6.57 -2.36
C TYR A 160 -11.63 -6.74 -1.46
N LEU A 161 -10.48 -7.06 -2.05
CA LEU A 161 -9.18 -7.07 -1.38
C LEU A 161 -8.23 -6.11 -2.09
N THR A 162 -7.75 -5.11 -1.36
CA THR A 162 -6.78 -4.13 -1.87
C THR A 162 -5.81 -3.68 -0.77
N THR A 163 -4.91 -2.75 -1.10
CA THR A 163 -3.89 -2.24 -0.20
C THR A 163 -3.44 -0.85 -0.62
N ASP A 164 -2.83 -0.13 0.32
CA ASP A 164 -2.18 1.15 0.09
C ASP A 164 -0.86 1.04 -0.69
N HIS A 165 -0.01 0.08 -0.37
CA HIS A 165 1.23 -0.23 -1.04
C HIS A 165 1.63 -1.69 -0.80
N GLY A 166 2.66 -2.14 -1.48
CA GLY A 166 3.41 -3.33 -1.08
C GLY A 166 4.75 -2.96 -0.45
N PHE A 167 5.70 -3.90 -0.45
CA PHE A 167 7.01 -3.73 0.18
C PHE A 167 8.08 -4.55 -0.54
N VAL A 168 9.34 -4.19 -0.30
CA VAL A 168 10.52 -4.98 -0.64
C VAL A 168 11.17 -5.54 0.61
N ILE A 169 11.80 -6.71 0.44
CA ILE A 169 12.65 -7.31 1.44
C ILE A 169 14.06 -7.21 0.93
N THR A 170 14.83 -6.30 1.52
CA THR A 170 16.16 -5.92 1.04
C THR A 170 17.27 -6.84 1.56
N GLY A 171 16.93 -7.74 2.49
CA GLY A 171 17.85 -8.74 3.04
C GLY A 171 18.81 -8.17 4.07
N LEU A 172 19.94 -8.85 4.27
CA LEU A 172 21.05 -8.30 5.05
C LEU A 172 21.86 -7.38 4.13
N LEU A 173 21.82 -6.09 4.41
CA LEU A 173 22.55 -5.07 3.68
C LEU A 173 23.82 -4.67 4.43
N ASP A 174 24.92 -4.47 3.70
CA ASP A 174 26.05 -3.69 4.19
C ASP A 174 25.96 -2.22 3.73
N GLU A 175 26.91 -1.37 4.15
CA GLU A 175 26.90 0.05 3.74
C GLU A 175 27.17 0.24 2.25
N ALA A 176 27.85 -0.70 1.58
CA ALA A 176 28.14 -0.62 0.15
C ALA A 176 26.92 -0.98 -0.71
N ASP A 177 25.97 -1.73 -0.16
CA ASP A 177 24.67 -2.01 -0.80
C ASP A 177 23.74 -0.78 -0.87
N LYS A 178 23.97 0.22 -0.01
CA LYS A 178 23.07 1.38 0.14
C LYS A 178 23.41 2.48 -0.85
N ILE A 179 22.38 3.22 -1.25
CA ILE A 179 22.51 4.35 -2.17
C ILE A 179 22.94 5.60 -1.38
N PRO A 180 24.10 6.21 -1.67
CA PRO A 180 24.52 7.42 -0.99
C PRO A 180 23.53 8.57 -1.23
N VAL A 181 23.21 9.31 -0.17
CA VAL A 181 22.45 10.55 -0.29
C VAL A 181 23.39 11.66 -0.76
N PRO A 182 23.00 12.49 -1.75
CA PRO A 182 23.82 13.61 -2.20
C PRO A 182 24.14 14.56 -1.03
N SER A 183 25.35 15.14 -1.04
CA SER A 183 25.86 15.99 0.06
C SER A 183 25.20 17.38 0.19
N MET A 184 23.98 17.55 -0.31
CA MET A 184 23.19 18.77 -0.14
C MET A 184 22.40 18.72 1.16
N THR A 185 22.00 19.89 1.66
CA THR A 185 21.59 20.06 3.06
C THR A 185 20.09 20.01 3.33
N ASP A 186 19.23 19.97 2.31
CA ASP A 186 17.77 20.02 2.52
C ASP A 186 17.02 18.88 1.81
N PHE A 187 17.23 17.67 2.35
CA PHE A 187 16.45 16.49 2.01
C PHE A 187 15.70 15.97 3.23
N LYS A 188 14.42 15.62 3.03
CA LYS A 188 13.83 14.56 3.84
C LYS A 188 14.21 13.23 3.21
N VAL A 189 15.02 12.48 3.95
CA VAL A 189 15.56 11.18 3.53
C VAL A 189 14.71 10.07 4.14
N ASP A 190 14.19 9.20 3.30
CA ASP A 190 13.56 7.95 3.68
C ASP A 190 14.36 6.77 3.10
N GLU A 191 14.02 5.54 3.45
CA GLU A 191 14.73 4.36 2.96
C GLU A 191 14.61 4.20 1.45
N ARG A 192 13.43 4.48 0.91
CA ARG A 192 13.11 4.18 -0.49
C ARG A 192 12.96 5.40 -1.39
N PHE A 193 12.96 6.60 -0.81
CA PHE A 193 12.80 7.85 -1.55
C PHE A 193 13.46 9.05 -0.84
N LEU A 194 13.68 10.13 -1.59
CA LEU A 194 14.09 11.43 -1.07
C LEU A 194 13.03 12.48 -1.44
N LEU A 195 12.80 13.45 -0.55
CA LEU A 195 11.98 14.62 -0.82
C LEU A 195 12.82 15.90 -0.69
N SER A 196 12.61 16.85 -1.59
CA SER A 196 13.27 18.17 -1.54
C SER A 196 12.41 19.29 -2.12
N ASN A 197 12.69 20.52 -1.71
CA ASN A 197 12.16 21.72 -2.35
C ASN A 197 13.08 22.27 -3.44
N ASP A 198 14.35 21.85 -3.44
CA ASP A 198 15.32 22.24 -4.45
C ASP A 198 15.52 21.10 -5.46
N ARG A 199 15.49 21.47 -6.74
CA ARG A 199 15.82 20.52 -7.80
C ARG A 199 17.32 20.28 -7.85
N PHE A 200 17.73 19.05 -8.12
CA PHE A 200 19.14 18.73 -8.35
C PHE A 200 19.34 17.70 -9.44
N ASP A 201 20.47 17.82 -10.14
CA ASP A 201 20.85 16.87 -11.17
C ASP A 201 21.36 15.58 -10.54
N SER A 202 20.75 14.45 -10.92
CA SER A 202 21.16 13.12 -10.48
C SER A 202 20.75 12.05 -11.48
N ALA A 203 21.21 10.83 -11.26
CA ALA A 203 20.74 9.64 -11.97
C ALA A 203 19.47 9.04 -11.33
N PHE A 204 18.88 9.71 -10.34
CA PHE A 204 17.66 9.26 -9.69
C PHE A 204 16.45 9.55 -10.57
N ILE A 205 15.38 8.77 -10.35
CA ILE A 205 14.10 8.99 -10.99
C ILE A 205 13.43 10.16 -10.26
N GLU A 206 13.33 11.29 -10.95
CA GLU A 206 12.66 12.50 -10.47
C GLU A 206 11.15 12.44 -10.76
N LYS A 207 10.34 12.76 -9.76
CA LYS A 207 8.91 13.00 -9.88
C LYS A 207 8.58 14.40 -9.38
N ASN A 208 7.91 15.16 -10.24
CA ASN A 208 7.48 16.51 -9.96
C ASN A 208 6.06 16.50 -9.38
N GLY A 209 5.82 17.35 -8.39
CA GLY A 209 4.50 17.51 -7.77
C GLY A 209 4.62 17.74 -6.27
N TRP A 210 3.60 18.37 -5.69
CA TRP A 210 3.53 18.58 -4.25
C TRP A 210 3.33 17.22 -3.54
N ASN A 211 4.42 16.65 -3.04
CA ASN A 211 4.44 15.36 -2.35
C ASN A 211 4.77 15.60 -0.89
N MET A 212 3.80 15.38 0.01
CA MET A 212 3.98 15.51 1.46
C MET A 212 4.61 16.85 1.91
N GLY A 213 4.38 17.95 1.20
CA GLY A 213 4.97 19.26 1.54
C GLY A 213 6.22 19.65 0.75
N TYR A 214 6.66 18.82 -0.20
CA TYR A 214 7.89 19.03 -0.99
C TYR A 214 7.59 19.08 -2.48
N ALA A 215 8.38 19.87 -3.23
CA ALA A 215 8.19 20.05 -4.67
C ALA A 215 8.69 18.88 -5.53
N TYR A 216 9.69 18.14 -5.02
CA TYR A 216 10.37 17.07 -5.75
C TYR A 216 10.45 15.80 -4.93
N LEU A 217 10.21 14.67 -5.60
CA LEU A 217 10.33 13.31 -5.08
C LEU A 217 11.33 12.53 -5.93
N TYR A 218 12.27 11.83 -5.30
CA TYR A 218 13.31 11.09 -6.00
C TYR A 218 13.38 9.64 -5.55
N PHE A 219 13.57 8.73 -6.51
CA PHE A 219 13.80 7.31 -6.26
C PHE A 219 15.14 6.86 -6.84
N ALA A 220 15.84 5.98 -6.12
CA ALA A 220 16.94 5.25 -6.74
C ALA A 220 16.34 4.26 -7.77
N PRO A 221 16.96 4.07 -8.96
CA PRO A 221 16.48 3.11 -9.96
C PRO A 221 16.84 1.66 -9.58
N THR A 222 16.52 1.26 -8.34
CA THR A 222 16.85 -0.03 -7.73
C THR A 222 15.93 -0.35 -6.55
N ASP A 223 15.92 -1.61 -6.11
CA ASP A 223 15.28 -2.07 -4.88
C ASP A 223 16.14 -1.81 -3.61
N LYS A 224 17.35 -1.27 -3.78
CA LYS A 224 18.25 -0.92 -2.68
C LYS A 224 17.89 0.41 -2.02
N PRO A 225 17.98 0.51 -0.68
CA PRO A 225 17.59 1.71 0.03
C PRO A 225 18.68 2.78 -0.01
N PHE A 226 18.30 4.03 0.24
CA PHE A 226 19.23 5.10 0.54
C PHE A 226 19.90 4.90 1.90
N VAL A 227 21.07 5.52 2.10
CA VAL A 227 21.66 5.66 3.42
C VAL A 227 20.76 6.57 4.27
N SER A 228 19.97 5.96 5.14
CA SER A 228 19.00 6.61 6.02
C SER A 228 19.19 6.17 7.48
N ARG A 229 18.41 6.77 8.39
CA ARG A 229 18.30 6.32 9.78
C ARG A 229 17.19 5.27 9.87
N GLY A 230 17.49 4.08 10.38
CA GLY A 230 16.48 3.03 10.48
C GLY A 230 17.10 1.64 10.58
N ALA A 231 16.24 0.65 10.82
CA ALA A 231 16.58 -0.75 10.68
C ALA A 231 16.24 -1.17 9.25
N TYR A 232 17.13 -1.93 8.62
CA TYR A 232 16.94 -2.37 7.24
C TYR A 232 16.50 -3.84 7.19
N GLY A 233 15.75 -4.19 6.15
CA GLY A 233 15.39 -5.57 5.82
C GLY A 233 13.96 -5.72 5.34
N TYR A 234 13.07 -4.83 5.75
CA TYR A 234 11.75 -4.56 5.21
C TYR A 234 11.68 -3.08 4.87
N ALA A 235 11.23 -2.74 3.68
CA ALA A 235 11.11 -1.35 3.28
C ALA A 235 9.97 -1.14 2.29
N HIS A 236 9.37 0.03 2.34
CA HIS A 236 8.36 0.50 1.40
C HIS A 236 8.55 1.99 1.11
N GLY A 237 7.71 2.55 0.25
CA GLY A 237 7.80 3.95 -0.17
C GLY A 237 8.50 4.16 -1.50
N GLY A 238 9.04 3.12 -2.12
CA GLY A 238 9.78 3.19 -3.39
C GLY A 238 8.90 3.15 -4.63
N LEU A 239 9.54 2.75 -5.74
CA LEU A 239 8.91 2.66 -7.05
C LEU A 239 9.00 1.23 -7.63
N THR A 240 9.35 0.20 -6.86
CA THR A 240 9.43 -1.15 -7.43
C THR A 240 8.04 -1.70 -7.76
N PRO A 241 7.91 -2.64 -8.71
CA PRO A 241 6.66 -3.35 -8.97
C PRO A 241 6.03 -3.95 -7.70
N GLN A 242 6.84 -4.49 -6.78
CA GLN A 242 6.37 -5.08 -5.53
C GLN A 242 5.78 -4.06 -4.57
N GLU A 243 6.23 -2.82 -4.64
CA GLU A 243 5.72 -1.69 -3.84
C GLU A 243 4.49 -1.05 -4.51
N CYS A 244 4.46 -1.01 -5.84
CA CYS A 244 3.54 -0.16 -6.61
C CYS A 244 2.37 -0.87 -7.29
N ILE A 245 2.51 -2.15 -7.66
CA ILE A 245 1.41 -2.90 -8.28
C ILE A 245 0.60 -3.52 -7.16
N ILE A 246 -0.62 -3.00 -6.98
CA ILE A 246 -1.51 -3.39 -5.89
C ILE A 246 -2.70 -4.19 -6.41
N PRO A 247 -3.20 -5.17 -5.64
CA PRO A 247 -4.42 -5.89 -5.99
C PRO A 247 -5.64 -4.97 -5.87
N TYR A 248 -6.59 -5.15 -6.78
CA TYR A 248 -7.97 -4.69 -6.63
C TYR A 248 -8.90 -5.86 -6.95
N TYR A 249 -8.79 -6.90 -6.13
CA TYR A 249 -9.42 -8.20 -6.37
C TYR A 249 -10.87 -8.21 -5.88
#